data_AF-A0A1W9LS65-F1
#
_entry.id   AF-A0A1W9LS65-F1
#
_cell.length_a   1.000
_cell.length_b   1.000
_cell.length_c   1.000
_cell.angle_alpha   90.00
_cell.angle_beta   90.00
_cell.angle_gamma   90.00
#
_symmetry.space_group_name_H-M   'P 1'
#
loop_
_entity.id
_entity.type
_entity.pdbx_description
1 polymer ?
#
loop_
_entity_poly.entity_id
_entity_poly.type
_entity_poly.pdbx_seq_one_letter_code
_entity_poly.pdbx_strand_id
1 'polypeptide(L)' 'MRNKLAYKISAYLEGRINLQEIVSWAETLLVEGFDATPVESETIFRLGCGDTRNFELSWEDLSDMLYKLGYTVRLELKAA' A
#
# COMPACT_ATOMS: atom_id res chain seq x y z
N MET A 1 12.55 2.74 -2.60
CA MET A 1 11.09 2.75 -2.84
C MET A 1 10.29 2.70 -1.52
N ARG A 2 10.83 2.09 -0.47
CA ARG A 2 10.26 1.79 0.84
C ARG A 2 9.45 2.91 1.48
N ASN A 3 10.05 4.10 1.64
CA ASN A 3 9.37 5.23 2.27
C ASN A 3 8.16 5.72 1.45
N LYS A 4 8.22 5.61 0.11
CA LYS A 4 7.12 6.00 -0.79
C LYS A 4 5.96 5.03 -0.68
N LEU A 5 6.24 3.72 -0.60
CA LEU A 5 5.23 2.70 -0.31
C LEU A 5 4.58 2.92 1.05
N ALA A 6 5.39 3.11 2.10
CA ALA A 6 4.87 3.34 3.44
C ALA A 6 3.96 4.57 3.51
N TYR A 7 4.36 5.66 2.85
CA TYR A 7 3.54 6.88 2.75
C TYR A 7 2.22 6.65 2.03
N LYS A 8 2.22 5.91 0.91
CA LYS A 8 1.00 5.64 0.15
C LYS A 8 0.03 4.74 0.91
N ILE A 9 0.55 3.68 1.55
CA ILE A 9 -0.26 2.80 2.38
C ILE A 9 -0.82 3.57 3.59
N SER A 10 0.00 4.38 4.27
CA SER A 10 -0.50 5.17 5.42
C SER A 10 -1.55 6.18 4.98
N ALA A 11 -1.36 6.87 3.86
CA ALA A 11 -2.35 7.81 3.33
C ALA A 11 -3.69 7.13 3.03
N TYR A 12 -3.68 5.89 2.54
CA TYR A 12 -4.90 5.10 2.34
C TYR A 12 -5.56 4.70 3.67
N LEU A 13 -4.79 4.16 4.62
CA LEU A 13 -5.28 3.78 5.95
C LEU A 13 -5.83 4.96 6.75
N GLU A 14 -5.26 6.15 6.59
CA GLU A 14 -5.71 7.40 7.21
C GLU A 14 -6.89 8.05 6.47
N GLY A 15 -7.36 7.45 5.36
CA GLY A 15 -8.46 7.97 4.54
C GLY A 15 -8.13 9.25 3.76
N ARG A 16 -6.84 9.60 3.61
CA ARG A 16 -6.40 10.76 2.82
C ARG A 16 -6.46 10.52 1.32
N ILE A 17 -6.32 9.26 0.91
CA ILE A 17 -6.54 8.78 -0.46
C ILE A 17 -7.50 7.60 -0.43
N ASN A 18 -8.24 7.40 -1.50
CA ASN A 18 -9.16 6.27 -1.65
C ASN A 18 -8.49 5.06 -2.34
N LEU A 19 -9.25 3.97 -2.49
CA LEU A 19 -8.76 2.71 -3.09
C LEU A 19 -8.28 2.92 -4.53
N GLN A 20 -9.03 3.64 -5.35
CA GLN A 20 -8.66 3.90 -6.75
C GLN A 20 -7.32 4.64 -6.84
N GLU A 21 -7.09 5.62 -5.95
CA GLU A 21 -5.86 6.42 -5.96
C GLU A 21 -4.61 5.63 -5.59
N ILE A 22 -4.70 4.67 -4.66
CA ILE A 22 -3.56 3.81 -4.32
C ILE A 22 -3.32 2.73 -5.38
N VAL A 23 -4.39 2.15 -5.95
CA VAL A 23 -4.31 1.15 -7.04
C VAL A 23 -3.70 1.79 -8.27
N SER A 24 -4.25 2.89 -8.77
CA SER A 24 -3.74 3.56 -9.98
C SER A 24 -2.32 4.10 -9.82
N TRP A 25 -1.94 4.49 -8.60
CA TRP A 25 -0.55 4.83 -8.31
C TRP A 25 0.39 3.63 -8.49
N ALA A 26 -0.01 2.45 -8.01
CA ALA A 26 0.78 1.24 -8.17
C ALA A 26 0.80 0.75 -9.63
N GLU A 27 -0.32 0.82 -10.35
CA GLU A 27 -0.39 0.53 -11.78
C GLU A 27 0.52 1.44 -12.61
N THR A 28 0.55 2.74 -12.29
CA THR A 28 1.46 3.70 -12.96
C THR A 28 2.91 3.29 -12.79
N LEU A 29 3.31 2.88 -11.59
CA LEU A 29 4.67 2.35 -11.35
C LEU A 29 4.94 1.09 -12.18
N LEU A 30 3.98 0.17 -12.27
CA LEU A 30 4.12 -1.05 -13.08
C LEU A 30 4.32 -0.75 -14.57
N VAL A 31 3.70 0.31 -15.08
CA VAL A 31 3.84 0.75 -16.49
C VAL A 31 5.15 1.51 -16.72
N GLU A 32 5.48 2.46 -15.84
CA GLU A 32 6.66 3.33 -15.99
C GLU A 32 7.97 2.62 -15.61
N GLY A 33 7.88 1.54 -14.84
CA GLY A 33 9.01 0.85 -14.23
C GLY A 33 9.47 1.52 -12.93
N PHE A 34 10.13 0.72 -12.09
CA PHE A 34 10.67 1.17 -10.81
C PHE A 34 11.93 0.38 -10.44
N ASP A 35 12.80 1.02 -9.66
CA ASP A 35 13.91 0.35 -8.98
C ASP A 35 13.50 0.02 -7.54
N ALA A 36 13.36 -1.27 -7.26
CA ALA A 36 12.84 -1.78 -6.01
C ALA A 36 13.41 -3.16 -5.68
N THR A 37 13.54 -3.44 -4.39
CA THR A 37 13.79 -4.76 -3.84
C THR A 37 12.63 -5.72 -4.13
N PRO A 38 12.82 -7.05 -3.97
CA PRO A 38 11.74 -8.01 -4.17
C PRO A 38 10.50 -7.74 -3.30
N VAL A 39 10.71 -7.37 -2.03
CA VAL A 39 9.62 -7.05 -1.09
C VAL A 39 8.82 -5.81 -1.53
N GLU A 40 9.54 -4.76 -1.93
CA GLU A 40 8.90 -3.54 -2.44
C GLU A 40 8.15 -3.81 -3.75
N SER A 41 8.71 -4.65 -4.63
CA SER A 41 8.08 -5.05 -5.90
C SER A 41 6.78 -5.83 -5.64
N GLU A 42 6.81 -6.84 -4.78
CA GLU A 42 5.63 -7.61 -4.37
C GLU A 42 4.55 -6.70 -3.80
N THR A 43 4.93 -5.72 -2.98
CA THR A 43 4.00 -4.74 -2.42
C THR A 43 3.34 -3.92 -3.53
N ILE A 44 4.11 -3.43 -4.52
CA ILE A 44 3.57 -2.67 -5.66
C ILE A 44 2.59 -3.53 -6.46
N PHE A 45 2.93 -4.79 -6.76
CA PHE A 45 2.03 -5.71 -7.47
C PHE A 45 0.73 -5.94 -6.70
N ARG A 46 0.80 -6.19 -5.39
CA ARG A 46 -0.39 -6.40 -4.55
C ARG A 46 -1.29 -5.17 -4.52
N LEU A 47 -0.71 -3.98 -4.40
CA LEU A 47 -1.47 -2.73 -4.45
C LEU A 47 -2.12 -2.49 -5.81
N GLY A 48 -1.43 -2.83 -6.90
CA GLY A 48 -1.95 -2.66 -8.27
C GLY A 48 -3.12 -3.59 -8.64
N CYS A 49 -3.37 -4.66 -7.88
CA CYS A 49 -4.52 -5.55 -8.08
C CYS A 49 -5.62 -5.35 -7.02
N GLY A 50 -5.47 -4.36 -6.14
CA GLY A 50 -6.23 -4.20 -4.90
C GLY A 50 -7.74 -3.97 -5.05
N ASP A 51 -8.20 -3.61 -6.24
CA ASP A 51 -9.60 -3.38 -6.60
C ASP A 51 -10.30 -4.63 -7.15
N THR A 52 -9.58 -5.76 -7.26
CA THR A 52 -10.13 -7.02 -7.74
C THR A 52 -10.57 -7.91 -6.58
N ARG A 53 -11.63 -8.70 -6.82
CA ARG A 53 -12.30 -9.55 -5.81
C ARG A 53 -11.38 -10.57 -5.10
N ASN A 54 -10.23 -10.91 -5.70
CA ASN A 54 -9.31 -11.91 -5.16
C ASN A 54 -8.08 -11.30 -4.46
N PHE A 55 -7.94 -9.98 -4.48
CA PHE A 55 -6.75 -9.27 -4.01
C PHE A 55 -7.12 -8.04 -3.16
N GLU A 56 -8.25 -8.10 -2.46
CA GLU A 56 -8.72 -7.04 -1.58
C GLU A 56 -7.61 -6.59 -0.60
N LEU A 57 -7.54 -5.29 -0.33
CA LEU A 57 -6.56 -4.69 0.58
C LEU A 57 -7.15 -4.60 1.99
N SER A 58 -7.15 -5.73 2.71
CA SER A 58 -7.57 -5.75 4.12
C SER A 58 -6.59 -4.98 5.03
N TRP A 59 -7.04 -4.65 6.24
CA TRP A 59 -6.17 -4.05 7.25
C TRP A 59 -4.96 -4.94 7.55
N GLU A 60 -5.19 -6.26 7.65
CA GLU A 60 -4.18 -7.28 7.91
C GLU A 60 -3.14 -7.33 6.78
N ASP A 61 -3.59 -7.29 5.53
CA ASP A 61 -2.71 -7.28 4.36
C ASP A 61 -1.81 -6.04 4.34
N LEU A 62 -2.39 -4.86 4.55
CA LEU A 62 -1.64 -3.61 4.54
C LEU A 62 -0.67 -3.51 5.73
N SER A 63 -1.07 -4.05 6.88
CA SER A 63 -0.22 -4.11 8.06
C SER A 63 0.96 -5.06 7.86
N ASP A 64 0.74 -6.24 7.25
CA ASP A 64 1.79 -7.18 6.90
C ASP A 64 2.77 -6.62 5.86
N MET A 65 2.24 -5.94 4.83
CA MET A 65 3.09 -5.23 3.85
C MET A 65 3.98 -4.19 4.54
N LEU A 66 3.42 -3.36 5.43
CA LEU A 66 4.19 -2.38 6.18
C LEU A 66 5.23 -3.04 7.10
N TYR A 67 4.88 -4.16 7.74
CA TYR A 67 5.81 -4.94 8.56
C TYR A 67 6.99 -5.48 7.76
N LYS A 68 6.74 -6.06 6.59
CA LYS A 68 7.79 -6.54 5.66
C LYS A 68 8.67 -5.39 5.15
N LEU A 69 8.11 -4.18 5.03
CA LEU A 69 8.85 -2.95 4.72
C LEU A 69 9.61 -2.38 5.94
N GLY A 70 9.50 -2.98 7.12
CA GLY A 70 10.20 -2.55 8.34
C GLY A 70 9.46 -1.49 9.16
N TYR A 71 8.15 -1.36 8.99
CA TYR A 71 7.29 -0.45 9.76
C TYR A 71 6.30 -1.23 10.61
N THR A 72 5.97 -0.70 11.78
CA THR A 72 4.87 -1.20 12.61
C THR A 72 3.70 -0.23 12.53
N VAL A 73 2.49 -0.76 12.38
CA VAL A 73 1.26 0.04 12.34
C VAL A 73 0.72 0.21 13.75
N ARG A 74 0.35 1.44 14.10
CA ARG A 74 -0.37 1.77 15.34
C ARG A 74 -1.65 2.50 15.00
N LEU A 75 -2.78 1.96 15.43
CA LEU A 75 -4.08 2.60 15.29
C LEU A 75 -4.33 3.53 16.49
N GLU A 76 -4.75 4.76 16.22
CA GLU A 76 -5.17 5.72 17.24
C GLU A 76 -6.60 6.18 16.96
N LEU A 77 -7.48 6.02 17.96
CA LEU A 77 -8.85 6.50 17.89
C LEU A 77 -8.92 7.92 18.45
N LYS A 78 -9.62 8.81 17.75
CA LYS A 78 -9.93 10.15 18.24
C LYS A 78 -11.44 10.27 18.44
N ALA A 79 -11.84 10.97 19.50
CA ALA A 79 -13.24 11.37 19.66
C ALA A 79 -13.66 12.25 18.48
N ALA A 80 -14.93 12.12 18.07
CA ALA A 80 -15.53 12.90 17.00
C ALA A 80 -15.70 14.38 17.37
#